data_AF-S8DQJ5-F1
#
_entry.id   AF-S8DQJ5-F1
#
_cell.length_a   1.000
_cell.length_b   1.000
_cell.length_c   1.000
_cell.angle_alpha   90.00
_cell.angle_beta   90.00
_cell.angle_gamma   90.00
#
_symmetry.space_group_name_H-M   'P 1'
#
loop_
_entity.id
_entity.type
_entity.pdbx_description
1 polymer ?
#
loop_
_entity_poly.entity_id
_entity_poly.type
_entity_poly.pdbx_seq_one_letter_code
_entity_poly.pdbx_strand_id
1 'polypeptide(L)'
;TILYEPGEDMARQFVAGYQADRFFRDKWTKATSTDLPRFQGQAFQRDERDLLYMRIGDDEPKLCVPQSLVPTILAHTHDSPLFSAHEG
;
A
#
# COMPACT_ATOMS: atom_id res chain seq x y z
N THR A 1 -5.17 3.03 16.00
CA THR A 1 -4.73 2.74 14.63
C THR A 1 -5.69 3.40 13.67
N ILE A 2 -5.23 4.39 12.89
CA ILE A 2 -6.08 5.00 11.85
C ILE A 2 -5.81 4.21 10.58
N LEU A 3 -6.77 3.37 10.23
CA LEU A 3 -6.81 2.63 8.99
C LEU A 3 -7.29 3.62 7.92
N TYR A 4 -6.39 4.07 7.04
CA TYR A 4 -6.82 4.78 5.85
C TYR A 4 -7.40 3.76 4.88
N GLU A 5 -8.73 3.72 4.80
CA GLU A 5 -9.45 2.87 3.85
C GLU A 5 -9.79 3.73 2.61
N PRO A 6 -9.03 3.63 1.51
CA PRO A 6 -9.35 4.40 0.31
C PRO A 6 -10.74 4.03 -0.20
N GLY A 7 -11.48 4.96 -0.79
CA GLY A 7 -12.72 4.65 -1.51
C GLY A 7 -12.47 3.75 -2.73
N GLU A 8 -13.53 3.25 -3.38
CA GLU A 8 -13.39 2.34 -4.54
C GLU A 8 -12.63 2.99 -5.71
N ASP A 9 -12.93 4.25 -6.02
CA ASP A 9 -12.25 5.02 -7.07
C ASP A 9 -10.74 5.14 -6.80
N MET A 10 -10.40 5.52 -5.57
CA MET A 10 -9.00 5.64 -5.20
C MET A 10 -8.28 4.28 -5.20
N ALA A 11 -8.93 3.20 -4.76
CA ALA A 11 -8.33 1.87 -4.85
C ALA A 11 -7.99 1.49 -6.31
N ARG A 12 -8.84 1.84 -7.27
CA ARG A 12 -8.55 1.64 -8.70
C ARG A 12 -7.33 2.45 -9.16
N GLN A 13 -7.17 3.68 -8.66
CA GLN A 13 -5.98 4.49 -8.95
C GLN A 13 -4.71 3.87 -8.37
N PHE A 14 -4.78 3.30 -7.16
CA PHE A 14 -3.66 2.56 -6.56
C PHE A 14 -3.26 1.37 -7.41
N VAL A 15 -4.24 0.56 -7.83
CA VAL A 15 -4.03 -0.60 -8.70
C VAL A 15 -3.39 -0.18 -10.03
N ALA A 16 -3.88 0.89 -10.65
CA ALA A 16 -3.27 1.43 -11.87
C ALA A 16 -1.82 1.88 -11.63
N GLY A 17 -1.55 2.52 -10.49
CA GLY A 17 -0.20 2.92 -10.08
C GLY A 17 0.75 1.73 -9.89
N TYR A 18 0.29 0.63 -9.28
CA TYR A 18 1.09 -0.59 -9.15
C TYR A 18 1.44 -1.20 -10.50
N GLN A 19 0.51 -1.22 -11.44
CA GLN A 19 0.73 -1.79 -12.77
C GLN A 19 1.68 -0.93 -13.63
N ALA A 20 1.66 0.39 -13.44
CA ALA A 20 2.50 1.34 -14.16
C ALA A 20 3.96 1.32 -13.68
N ASP A 21 4.19 1.07 -12.39
CA ASP A 21 5.54 1.00 -11.82
C ASP A 21 6.12 -0.42 -11.89
N ARG A 22 7.34 -0.57 -12.41
CA ARG A 22 7.95 -1.90 -12.60
C ARG A 22 8.19 -2.62 -11.28
N PHE A 23 8.59 -1.90 -10.24
CA PHE A 23 8.87 -2.50 -8.93
C PHE A 23 7.59 -3.02 -8.29
N PHE A 24 6.57 -2.17 -8.18
CA PHE A 24 5.28 -2.54 -7.62
C PHE A 24 4.55 -3.58 -8.46
N ARG A 25 4.64 -3.54 -9.79
CA ARG A 25 4.00 -4.56 -10.65
C ARG A 25 4.51 -5.96 -10.35
N ASP A 26 5.82 -6.12 -10.17
CA ASP A 26 6.41 -7.42 -9.80
C ASP A 26 5.88 -7.90 -8.44
N LYS A 27 5.85 -7.01 -7.44
CA LYS A 27 5.36 -7.34 -6.09
C LYS A 27 3.86 -7.65 -6.08
N TRP A 28 3.07 -6.81 -6.74
CA TRP A 28 1.62 -6.93 -6.84
C TRP A 28 1.19 -8.22 -7.56
N THR A 29 1.89 -8.59 -8.64
CA THR A 29 1.62 -9.83 -9.38
C THR A 29 1.94 -11.08 -8.55
N LYS A 30 2.99 -11.01 -7.71
CA LYS A 30 3.42 -12.12 -6.84
C LYS A 30 2.64 -12.19 -5.52
N ALA A 31 1.98 -11.11 -5.14
CA ALA A 31 1.13 -11.04 -3.95
C ALA A 31 -0.20 -11.74 -4.22
N THR A 32 -0.22 -13.06 -4.11
CA THR A 32 -1.46 -13.84 -4.12
C THR A 32 -2.13 -13.75 -2.77
N SER A 33 -3.44 -13.48 -2.73
CA SER A 33 -4.19 -13.48 -1.48
C SER A 33 -4.09 -14.84 -0.79
N THR A 34 -3.70 -14.78 0.48
CA THR A 34 -3.98 -15.77 1.54
C THR A 34 -2.96 -16.87 1.83
N ASP A 35 -1.87 -17.04 1.08
CA ASP A 35 -0.82 -17.98 1.52
C ASP A 35 0.56 -17.57 1.02
N LEU A 36 1.21 -16.66 1.75
CA LEU A 36 2.65 -16.46 1.59
C LEU A 36 3.34 -17.16 2.76
N PRO A 37 4.38 -17.98 2.49
CA PRO A 37 5.15 -18.62 3.55
C PRO A 37 5.67 -17.53 4.49
N ARG A 38 5.67 -17.80 5.81
CA ARG A 38 6.31 -16.96 6.83
C ARG A 38 7.78 -16.75 6.46
N PHE A 39 8.06 -15.77 5.62
CA PHE A 39 9.39 -15.42 5.20
C PHE A 39 10.03 -14.63 6.35
N GLN A 40 11.28 -14.93 6.68
CA GLN A 40 12.04 -14.22 7.70
C GLN A 40 12.44 -12.83 7.15
N GLY A 41 11.50 -11.89 7.01
CA GLY A 41 11.75 -10.57 6.44
C GLY A 41 10.50 -9.77 6.04
N GLN A 42 10.60 -9.01 4.93
CA GLN A 42 9.49 -8.24 4.37
C GLN A 42 8.60 -9.12 3.47
N ALA A 43 7.29 -9.06 3.65
CA ALA A 43 6.29 -9.75 2.85
C ALA A 43 5.32 -8.75 2.20
N PHE A 44 4.96 -9.01 0.94
CA PHE A 44 3.96 -8.22 0.21
C PHE A 44 2.67 -9.01 0.10
N GLN A 45 1.55 -8.44 0.51
CA GLN A 45 0.25 -9.11 0.48
C GLN A 45 -0.78 -8.25 -0.25
N ARG A 46 -1.79 -8.90 -0.83
CA ARG A 46 -2.88 -8.25 -1.53
C ARG A 46 -4.20 -8.55 -0.86
N ASP A 47 -5.00 -7.52 -0.60
CA ASP A 47 -6.35 -7.68 -0.06
C ASP A 47 -7.38 -7.98 -1.16
N GLU A 48 -8.65 -8.10 -0.77
CA GLU A 48 -9.79 -8.35 -1.66
C GLU A 48 -10.08 -7.22 -2.67
N ARG A 49 -9.51 -6.03 -2.45
CA ARG A 49 -9.66 -4.83 -3.27
C ARG A 49 -8.43 -4.60 -4.17
N ASP A 50 -7.58 -5.62 -4.29
CA ASP A 50 -6.32 -5.59 -5.03
C ASP A 50 -5.28 -4.60 -4.47
N LEU A 51 -5.43 -4.11 -3.24
CA LEU A 51 -4.45 -3.18 -2.65
C LEU A 51 -3.21 -3.92 -2.15
N LEU A 52 -2.03 -3.34 -2.37
CA LEU A 52 -0.74 -3.93 -1.99
C LEU A 52 -0.31 -3.42 -0.62
N TYR A 53 -0.02 -4.33 0.30
CA TYR A 53 0.53 -4.02 1.62
C TYR A 53 1.88 -4.67 1.80
N MET A 54 2.74 -3.99 2.54
CA MET A 54 4.05 -4.48 2.95
C MET A 54 4.05 -4.71 4.45
N ARG A 55 4.37 -5.93 4.87
CA ARG A 55 4.58 -6.31 6.26
C ARG A 55 6.07 -6.54 6.51
N ILE A 56 6.61 -6.01 7.61
CA ILE A 56 8.01 -6.18 7.99
C ILE A 56 8.06 -6.85 9.36
N GLY A 57 8.53 -8.09 9.45
CA GLY A 57 8.53 -8.81 10.74
C GLY A 57 7.12 -8.99 11.29
N ASP A 58 6.92 -8.59 12.55
CA ASP A 58 5.60 -8.69 13.21
C ASP A 58 4.74 -7.41 13.11
N ASP A 59 5.28 -6.32 12.55
CA ASP A 59 4.59 -5.02 12.41
C ASP A 59 3.25 -5.14 11.65
N GLU A 60 2.38 -4.15 11.86
CA GLU A 60 1.15 -4.01 11.09
C GLU A 60 1.48 -3.79 9.59
N PRO A 61 0.77 -4.45 8.65
CA PRO A 61 0.96 -4.25 7.22
C PRO A 61 0.69 -2.79 6.82
N LYS A 62 1.62 -2.18 6.09
CA LYS A 62 1.52 -0.79 5.63
C LYS A 62 1.12 -0.77 4.16
N LEU A 63 0.14 0.07 3.81
CA LEU A 63 -0.30 0.25 2.42
C LEU A 63 0.87 0.78 1.56
N CYS A 64 1.16 0.11 0.46
CA CYS A 64 2.14 0.59 -0.52
C CYS A 64 1.50 1.71 -1.34
N VAL A 65 2.12 2.88 -1.36
CA VAL A 65 1.65 4.05 -2.10
C VAL A 65 2.46 4.21 -3.39
N PRO A 66 1.84 4.15 -4.58
CA PRO A 66 2.50 4.51 -5.83
C PRO A 66 2.99 5.96 -5.79
N GLN A 67 4.19 6.22 -6.31
CA GLN A 67 4.78 7.57 -6.30
C GLN A 67 3.88 8.63 -6.96
N SER A 68 3.13 8.24 -8.00
CA SER A 68 2.16 9.10 -8.69
C SER A 68 1.00 9.57 -7.81
N LEU A 69 0.68 8.84 -6.73
CA LEU A 69 -0.42 9.16 -5.83
C LEU A 69 0.01 9.87 -4.55
N VAL A 70 1.32 9.94 -4.28
CA VAL A 70 1.86 10.67 -3.11
C VAL A 70 1.34 12.12 -3.05
N PRO A 71 1.35 12.93 -4.13
CA PRO A 71 0.84 14.30 -4.07
C PRO A 71 -0.66 14.35 -3.73
N THR A 72 -1.46 13.44 -4.29
CA THR A 72 -2.89 13.35 -4.04
C THR A 72 -3.17 13.00 -2.57
N ILE A 73 -2.48 12.00 -2.03
CA ILE A 73 -2.65 11.58 -0.63
C ILE A 73 -2.20 12.68 0.33
N LEU A 74 -1.08 13.34 0.05
CA LEU A 74 -0.63 14.49 0.84
C LEU A 74 -1.64 15.62 0.79
N ALA A 75 -2.21 15.94 -0.37
CA ALA A 75 -3.26 16.95 -0.50
C ALA A 75 -4.51 16.61 0.34
N HIS A 76 -4.94 15.34 0.35
CA HIS A 76 -6.03 14.88 1.22
C HIS A 76 -5.66 14.92 2.71
N THR A 77 -4.38 14.71 3.05
CA THR A 77 -3.86 14.77 4.41
C THR A 77 -3.67 16.21 4.93
N HIS A 78 -3.40 17.18 4.06
CA HIS A 78 -3.34 18.59 4.47
C HIS A 78 -4.72 19.15 4.85
N ASP A 79 -5.80 18.56 4.33
CA ASP A 79 -7.19 18.88 4.68
C ASP A 79 -7.67 18.12 5.95
N SER A 80 -6.93 17.12 6.42
CA SER A 80 -7.23 16.33 7.62
C SER A 80 -5.96 16.04 8.43
N PRO A 81 -5.73 16.71 9.58
CA PRO A 81 -4.43 16.88 10.22
C PRO A 81 -3.88 15.59 10.86
N LEU A 82 -3.44 14.62 10.06
CA LEU A 82 -3.27 13.26 10.60
C LEU A 82 -2.21 12.37 9.97
N PHE A 83 -1.17 12.92 9.34
CA PHE A 83 0.03 12.14 9.09
C PHE A 83 1.32 12.88 9.43
N SER A 84 1.82 12.61 10.65
CA SER A 84 3.25 12.58 10.91
C SER A 84 3.80 11.28 10.33
N ALA A 85 4.26 11.31 9.08
CA ALA A 85 5.23 10.32 8.62
C ALA A 85 6.50 10.55 9.44
N HIS A 86 6.82 9.60 10.31
CA HIS A 86 8.03 9.64 11.11
C HIS A 86 9.26 9.71 10.19
N GLU A 87 10.10 10.71 10.46
CA GLU A 87 11.38 10.99 9.81
C GLU A 87 12.38 9.83 9.97
N GLY A 88 13.23 9.61 8.95
CA GLY A 88 14.56 9.01 9.11
C GLY A 88 14.68 7.51 8.90
#